data_AF-A0A940SRG6-F1
#
_entry.id   AF-A0A940SRG6-F1
#
_cell.length_a   1.000
_cell.length_b   1.000
_cell.length_c   1.000
_cell.angle_alpha   90.00
_cell.angle_beta   90.00
_cell.angle_gamma   90.00
#
_symmetry.space_group_name_H-M   'P 1'
#
loop_
_entity.id
_entity.type
_entity.pdbx_description
1 polymer ?
#
loop_
_entity_poly.entity_id
_entity_poly.type
_entity_poly.pdbx_seq_one_letter_code
_entity_poly.pdbx_strand_id
1 'polypeptide(L)'
;MSSNDILATEYSEQFDRERKARVEVSYYKYGPARKNFAEGRVDALKTAELCLEAFKRDHNTEHLVDAANYLMFRFKYPMPGEYFKPTDSSGSAGTVGTPVNME
;
A
#
# COMPACT_ATOMS: atom_id res chain seq x y z
N MET A 1 11.01 -25.41 1.99
CA MET A 1 10.98 -24.51 0.82
C MET A 1 12.06 -23.47 1.00
N SER A 2 12.81 -23.16 -0.05
CA SER A 2 13.74 -22.02 -0.03
C SER A 2 12.98 -20.69 -0.04
N SER A 3 13.65 -19.58 0.27
CA SER A 3 13.03 -18.25 0.17
C SER A 3 12.46 -17.96 -1.22
N ASN A 4 13.14 -18.43 -2.28
CA ASN A 4 12.68 -18.23 -3.65
C ASN A 4 11.42 -19.05 -3.94
N ASP A 5 11.33 -20.28 -3.41
CA ASP A 5 10.14 -21.12 -3.61
C ASP A 5 8.91 -20.49 -2.94
N ILE A 6 9.08 -19.85 -1.78
CA ILE A 6 8.00 -19.17 -1.06
C ILE A 6 7.52 -17.95 -1.85
N LEU A 7 8.44 -17.08 -2.28
CA LEU A 7 8.04 -15.87 -3.02
C LEU A 7 7.40 -16.21 -4.37
N ALA A 8 7.79 -17.31 -5.02
CA ALA A 8 7.17 -17.74 -6.26
C ALA A 8 5.69 -18.11 -6.12
N THR A 9 5.24 -18.56 -4.95
CA THR A 9 3.84 -18.96 -4.71
C THR A 9 3.05 -17.91 -3.95
N GLU A 10 3.67 -17.24 -2.97
CA GLU A 10 2.97 -16.33 -2.05
C GLU A 10 3.03 -14.86 -2.46
N TYR A 11 3.97 -14.47 -3.33
CA TYR A 11 4.13 -13.07 -3.73
C TYR A 11 3.44 -12.78 -5.07
N SER A 12 2.72 -11.65 -5.14
CA SER A 12 2.09 -11.20 -6.37
C SER A 12 2.97 -10.21 -7.13
N GLU A 13 3.81 -10.73 -8.03
CA GLU A 13 4.58 -9.91 -8.97
C GLU A 13 3.69 -9.03 -9.86
N GLN A 14 2.45 -9.47 -10.13
CA GLN A 14 1.49 -8.66 -10.88
C GLN A 14 1.13 -7.39 -10.12
N PHE A 15 0.88 -7.49 -8.81
CA PHE A 15 0.53 -6.35 -7.98
C PHE A 15 1.59 -5.24 -8.07
N ASP A 16 2.87 -5.61 -8.00
CA ASP A 16 3.97 -4.66 -8.12
C ASP A 16 4.09 -4.03 -9.50
N ARG A 17 3.88 -4.81 -10.57
CA ARG A 17 3.87 -4.27 -11.94
C ARG A 17 2.78 -3.22 -12.10
N GLU A 18 1.57 -3.53 -11.65
CA GLU A 18 0.41 -2.62 -11.73
C GLU A 18 0.60 -1.35 -10.90
N ARG A 19 1.22 -1.48 -9.72
CA ARG A 19 1.57 -0.34 -8.88
C ARG A 19 2.56 0.60 -9.56
N LYS A 20 3.64 0.04 -10.12
CA LYS A 20 4.68 0.81 -10.84
C LYS A 20 4.08 1.53 -12.06
N ALA A 21 3.28 0.84 -12.86
CA ALA A 21 2.62 1.41 -14.04
C ALA A 21 1.74 2.63 -13.67
N ARG A 22 0.96 2.53 -12.59
CA ARG A 22 0.11 3.64 -12.11
C ARG A 22 0.89 4.82 -11.57
N VAL A 23 2.06 4.62 -10.96
CA VAL A 23 2.93 5.72 -10.54
C VAL A 23 3.43 6.50 -11.76
N GLU A 24 3.82 5.81 -12.83
CA GLU A 24 4.25 6.43 -14.09
C GLU A 24 3.12 7.25 -14.73
N VAL A 25 1.93 6.65 -14.89
CA VAL A 25 0.75 7.36 -15.44
C VAL A 25 0.39 8.57 -14.57
N SER A 26 0.43 8.41 -13.24
CA SER A 26 0.11 9.49 -12.30
C SER A 26 1.10 10.65 -12.38
N TYR A 27 2.38 10.39 -12.66
CA TYR A 27 3.38 11.44 -12.84
C TYR A 27 2.99 12.38 -13.99
N TYR A 28 2.59 11.81 -15.13
CA TYR A 28 2.17 12.62 -16.28
C TYR A 28 0.80 13.28 -16.07
N LYS A 29 -0.11 12.64 -15.33
CA LYS A 29 -1.47 13.17 -15.10
C LYS A 29 -1.54 14.25 -14.02
N TYR A 30 -0.81 14.09 -12.93
CA TYR A 30 -0.94 14.92 -11.72
C TYR A 30 0.38 15.54 -11.27
N GLY A 31 1.48 15.28 -11.97
CA GLY A 31 2.80 15.77 -11.63
C GLY A 31 3.52 14.95 -10.55
N PRO A 32 4.68 15.46 -10.08
CA PRO A 32 5.55 14.70 -9.17
C PRO A 32 4.91 14.37 -7.83
N ALA A 33 5.00 13.11 -7.40
CA ALA A 33 4.50 12.64 -6.11
C ALA A 33 5.01 13.47 -4.91
N ARG A 34 6.28 13.91 -4.94
CA ARG A 34 6.84 14.79 -3.89
C ARG A 34 6.02 16.07 -3.71
N LYS A 35 5.57 16.71 -4.80
CA LYS A 35 4.78 17.93 -4.73
C LYS A 35 3.39 17.67 -4.16
N ASN A 36 2.78 16.55 -4.56
CA ASN A 36 1.43 16.22 -4.12
C ASN A 36 1.39 15.76 -2.65
N PHE A 37 2.30 14.88 -2.24
CA PHE A 37 2.22 14.22 -0.94
C PHE A 37 3.16 14.83 0.11
N ALA A 38 4.41 15.17 -0.23
CA ALA A 38 5.34 15.73 0.76
C ALA A 38 4.99 17.17 1.16
N GLU A 39 4.30 17.92 0.29
CA GLU A 39 3.79 19.26 0.60
C GLU A 39 2.35 19.23 1.12
N GLY A 40 1.76 18.04 1.34
CA GLY A 40 0.42 17.89 1.91
C GLY A 40 -0.73 18.36 1.00
N ARG A 41 -0.52 18.47 -0.32
CA ARG A 41 -1.58 18.88 -1.26
C ARG A 41 -2.65 17.82 -1.45
N VAL A 42 -2.26 16.56 -1.32
CA VAL A 42 -3.15 15.39 -1.37
C VAL A 42 -2.99 14.61 -0.08
N ASP A 43 -4.11 14.35 0.59
CA ASP A 43 -4.16 13.47 1.75
C ASP A 43 -4.13 12.01 1.28
N ALA A 44 -2.94 11.41 1.29
CA ALA A 44 -2.74 10.05 0.84
C ALA A 44 -3.50 9.02 1.68
N LEU A 45 -3.58 9.19 3.01
CA LEU A 45 -4.22 8.19 3.88
C LEU A 45 -5.74 8.17 3.64
N LYS A 46 -6.36 9.36 3.64
CA LYS A 46 -7.79 9.48 3.36
C LYS A 46 -8.15 9.03 1.95
N THR A 47 -7.25 9.24 0.97
CA THR A 47 -7.49 8.75 -0.39
C THR A 47 -7.38 7.22 -0.47
N ALA A 48 -6.45 6.59 0.27
CA ALA A 48 -6.39 5.14 0.36
C ALA A 48 -7.68 4.55 0.96
N GLU A 49 -8.26 5.19 1.98
CA GLU A 49 -9.56 4.79 2.54
C GLU A 49 -10.67 4.84 1.49
N LEU A 50 -10.74 5.89 0.66
CA LEU A 50 -11.71 5.97 -0.44
C LEU A 50 -11.56 4.83 -1.45
N CYS A 51 -10.33 4.42 -1.76
CA CYS A 51 -10.07 3.25 -2.60
C CYS A 51 -10.60 1.97 -1.94
N LEU A 52 -10.38 1.78 -0.64
CA LEU A 52 -10.93 0.61 0.08
C LEU A 52 -12.47 0.60 0.09
N GLU A 53 -13.11 1.75 0.25
CA GLU A 53 -14.57 1.87 0.16
C GLU A 53 -15.08 1.61 -1.27
N ALA A 54 -14.34 2.02 -2.30
CA ALA A 54 -14.66 1.68 -3.68
C ALA A 54 -14.58 0.17 -3.92
N PHE A 55 -13.49 -0.47 -3.47
CA PHE A 55 -13.34 -1.93 -3.54
C PHE A 55 -14.47 -2.68 -2.83
N LYS A 56 -14.89 -2.22 -1.65
CA LYS A 56 -16.02 -2.83 -0.93
C LYS A 56 -17.33 -2.74 -1.70
N ARG A 57 -17.50 -1.73 -2.55
CA ARG A 57 -18.71 -1.49 -3.32
C ARG A 57 -18.74 -2.27 -4.64
N ASP A 58 -17.63 -2.32 -5.37
CA ASP A 58 -17.59 -2.86 -6.74
C ASP A 58 -16.70 -4.09 -6.92
N HIS A 59 -15.92 -4.46 -5.90
CA HIS A 59 -14.98 -5.59 -5.88
C HIS A 59 -13.88 -5.52 -6.94
N ASN A 60 -13.63 -4.35 -7.55
CA ASN A 60 -12.54 -4.20 -8.51
C ASN A 60 -11.19 -4.10 -7.78
N THR A 61 -10.31 -5.08 -7.97
CA THR A 61 -9.01 -5.17 -7.31
C THR A 61 -8.03 -4.06 -7.71
N GLU A 62 -8.30 -3.32 -8.79
CA GLU A 62 -7.58 -2.09 -9.11
C GLU A 62 -7.56 -1.11 -7.92
N HIS A 63 -8.66 -0.99 -7.20
CA HIS A 63 -8.73 -0.09 -6.04
C HIS A 63 -7.78 -0.52 -4.92
N LEU A 64 -7.45 -1.81 -4.80
CA LEU A 64 -6.43 -2.29 -3.84
C LEU A 64 -5.02 -1.87 -4.27
N VAL A 65 -4.74 -1.90 -5.58
CA VAL A 65 -3.49 -1.41 -6.16
C VAL A 65 -3.33 0.09 -5.89
N ASP A 66 -4.39 0.86 -6.11
CA ASP A 66 -4.40 2.30 -5.84
C ASP A 66 -4.24 2.62 -4.36
N ALA A 67 -4.99 1.95 -3.49
CA ALA A 67 -4.86 2.09 -2.03
C ALA A 67 -3.41 1.85 -1.59
N ALA A 68 -2.76 0.79 -2.08
CA ALA A 68 -1.38 0.48 -1.75
C ALA A 68 -0.38 1.53 -2.28
N ASN A 69 -0.66 2.14 -3.44
CA ASN A 69 0.17 3.24 -3.94
C ASN A 69 0.05 4.49 -3.06
N TYR A 70 -1.15 4.86 -2.62
CA TYR A 70 -1.32 5.96 -1.67
C TYR A 70 -0.66 5.67 -0.31
N LEU A 71 -0.80 4.46 0.23
CA LEU A 71 -0.09 4.04 1.44
C LEU A 71 1.43 4.13 1.27
N MET A 72 1.96 3.72 0.11
CA MET A 72 3.38 3.88 -0.20
C MET A 72 3.81 5.34 -0.32
N PHE A 73 3.01 6.21 -0.93
CA PHE A 73 3.32 7.63 -0.96
C PHE A 73 3.37 8.24 0.44
N ARG A 74 2.44 7.84 1.34
CA ARG A 74 2.48 8.25 2.75
C ARG A 74 3.72 7.73 3.47
N PHE A 75 4.09 6.47 3.24
CA PHE A 75 5.32 5.90 3.78
C PHE A 75 6.57 6.62 3.26
N LYS A 76 6.61 6.95 1.96
CA LYS A 76 7.72 7.63 1.30
C LYS A 76 7.87 9.10 1.72
N TYR A 77 6.74 9.76 1.98
CA TYR A 77 6.64 11.15 2.39
C TYR A 77 5.82 11.24 3.70
N PRO A 78 6.42 10.84 4.83
CA PRO A 78 5.74 10.87 6.13
C PRO A 78 5.44 12.32 6.55
N MET A 79 4.35 12.50 7.29
CA MET A 79 4.02 13.79 7.90
C MET A 79 4.80 14.01 9.20
N PRO A 80 4.89 15.25 9.71
CA PRO A 80 5.57 15.54 10.98
C PRO A 80 5.08 14.62 12.11
N GLY A 81 6.02 13.91 12.74
CA GLY A 81 5.74 12.95 13.82
C GLY A 81 5.60 11.49 13.37
N GLU A 82 5.53 11.22 12.07
CA GLU A 82 5.47 9.86 11.53
C GLU A 82 6.87 9.33 11.20
N TYR A 83 7.09 8.03 11.46
CA TYR A 83 8.36 7.36 11.20
C TYR A 83 8.14 5.85 11.01
N PHE A 84 9.11 5.22 10.33
CA PHE A 84 9.18 3.76 10.28
C PHE A 84 10.06 3.24 11.42
N LYS A 85 9.51 2.36 12.24
CA LYS A 85 10.24 1.55 13.21
C LYS A 85 9.76 0.10 13.06
N PRO A 86 10.66 -0.85 12.77
CA PRO A 86 10.25 -2.26 12.74
C PRO A 86 9.79 -2.68 14.14
N THR A 87 8.66 -3.39 14.21
CA THR A 87 8.10 -3.94 15.45
C THR A 87 8.26 -5.45 15.46
N ASP A 88 8.48 -6.03 16.64
CA ASP A 88 8.35 -7.47 16.85
C ASP A 88 6.88 -7.86 17.13
N SER A 89 6.64 -9.11 17.55
CA SER A 89 5.30 -9.61 17.85
C SER A 89 4.57 -8.82 18.94
N SER A 90 5.30 -8.16 19.86
CA SER A 90 4.69 -7.36 20.93
C SER A 90 4.18 -5.99 20.45
N GLY A 91 4.66 -5.52 19.30
CA GLY A 91 4.25 -4.25 18.68
C GLY A 91 3.31 -4.42 17.48
N SER A 92 2.87 -5.65 17.17
CA SER A 92 1.97 -5.92 16.04
C SER A 92 0.56 -5.40 16.34
N ALA A 93 -0.12 -4.89 15.31
CA ALA A 93 -1.54 -4.52 15.39
C ALA A 93 -2.48 -5.76 15.55
N GLY A 94 -1.92 -6.97 15.48
CA GLY A 94 -2.66 -8.21 15.44
C GLY A 94 -3.30 -8.46 14.08
N THR A 95 -4.07 -9.54 13.99
CA THR A 95 -4.81 -9.95 12.80
C THR A 95 -6.26 -10.23 13.19
N VAL A 96 -7.21 -9.85 12.34
CA VAL A 96 -8.61 -10.27 12.51
C VAL A 96 -8.76 -11.65 11.88
N GLY A 97 -9.03 -12.67 12.70
CA GLY A 97 -9.05 -14.09 12.30
C GLY A 97 -7.88 -14.89 12.91
N THR A 98 -7.84 -16.20 12.63
CA THR A 98 -6.78 -17.11 13.11
C THR A 98 -5.92 -17.56 11.92
N PRO A 99 -4.63 -17.19 11.87
CA PRO A 99 -3.71 -17.70 10.86
C PRO A 99 -3.50 -19.21 10.99
N VAL A 100 -3.34 -19.95 9.89
CA VAL A 100 -3.20 -21.42 9.86
C VAL A 100 -2.06 -21.95 10.76
N ASN A 101 -0.96 -21.19 10.87
CA ASN A 101 0.17 -21.58 11.72
C ASN A 101 -0.02 -21.22 13.22
N MET A 102 -1.18 -20.68 13.58
CA MET A 102 -1.57 -20.25 14.93
C MET A 102 -2.91 -20.88 15.36
N GLU A 103 -3.41 -21.87 14.61
CA GLU A 103 -4.51 -22.74 15.02
C GLU A 103 -4.10 -23.73 16.13
#